data_AF-A0AAD4UXC5-F1
#
_entry.id   AF-A0AAD4UXC5-F1
#
_cell.length_a   1.000
_cell.length_b   1.000
_cell.length_c   1.000
_cell.angle_alpha   90.00
_cell.angle_beta   90.00
_cell.angle_gamma   90.00
#
_symmetry.space_group_name_H-M   'P 1'
#
loop_
_entity.id
_entity.type
_entity.pdbx_description
1 polymer ?
#
loop_
_entity_poly.entity_id
_entity_poly.type
_entity_poly.pdbx_seq_one_letter_code
_entity_poly.pdbx_strand_id
1 'polypeptide(L)'
;MWKKEFDTSYVGFMKDGAKWLAENTDIKLVGLDYLNVAAWDEGVPTHHVFLERREVILLEGLKLDGVPAGIYSVHCLPLRLIGADGSPTRCILIK
;
A
#
# COMPACT_ATOMS: atom_id res chain seq x y z
N MET A 1 -7.89 -3.48 -10.94
CA MET A 1 -8.08 -4.70 -11.79
C MET A 1 -8.15 -5.97 -10.91
N TRP A 2 -9.34 -6.42 -10.53
CA TRP A 2 -9.49 -7.68 -9.76
C TRP A 2 -9.47 -8.90 -10.69
N LYS A 3 -8.59 -9.87 -10.41
CA LYS A 3 -8.56 -11.20 -11.06
C LYS A 3 -8.99 -12.26 -10.04
N LYS A 4 -9.65 -13.32 -10.52
CA LYS A 4 -10.05 -14.46 -9.68
C LYS A 4 -8.85 -15.23 -9.11
N GLU A 5 -7.77 -15.24 -9.86
CA GLU A 5 -6.55 -15.96 -9.53
C GLU A 5 -5.44 -14.98 -9.17
N PHE A 6 -4.54 -15.44 -8.30
CA PHE A 6 -3.31 -14.72 -7.99
C PHE A 6 -2.42 -14.66 -9.23
N ASP A 7 -1.82 -13.51 -9.48
CA ASP A 7 -1.01 -13.23 -10.65
C ASP A 7 0.25 -12.51 -10.20
N THR A 8 1.41 -13.13 -10.39
CA THR A 8 2.72 -12.61 -9.97
C THR A 8 3.24 -11.48 -10.86
N SER A 9 2.57 -11.17 -11.98
CA SER A 9 2.94 -10.07 -12.89
C SER A 9 2.34 -8.71 -12.51
N TYR A 10 1.72 -8.61 -11.32
CA TYR A 10 1.21 -7.35 -10.80
C TYR A 10 2.31 -6.29 -10.65
N VAL A 11 1.88 -5.03 -10.69
CA VAL A 11 2.77 -3.89 -10.48
C VAL A 11 2.85 -3.60 -8.99
N GLY A 12 4.07 -3.42 -8.50
CA GLY A 12 4.35 -2.97 -7.14
C GLY A 12 5.61 -2.11 -7.11
N PHE A 13 5.96 -1.61 -5.94
CA PHE A 13 7.18 -0.84 -5.76
C PHE A 13 8.42 -1.73 -5.81
N MET A 14 9.38 -1.33 -6.62
CA MET A 14 10.76 -1.76 -6.48
C MET A 14 11.39 -1.04 -5.27
N LYS A 15 12.45 -1.63 -4.72
CA LYS A 15 13.14 -1.12 -3.53
C LYS A 15 13.66 0.31 -3.70
N ASP A 16 14.15 0.66 -4.89
CA ASP A 16 14.68 1.99 -5.20
C ASP A 16 13.59 3.06 -5.23
N GLY A 17 12.41 2.75 -5.82
CA GLY A 17 11.24 3.63 -5.80
C GLY A 17 10.73 3.87 -4.38
N ALA A 18 10.64 2.82 -3.57
CA ALA A 18 10.27 2.94 -2.16
C ALA A 18 11.28 3.80 -1.38
N LYS A 19 12.59 3.60 -1.63
CA LYS A 19 13.65 4.37 -0.98
C LYS A 19 13.55 5.85 -1.35
N TRP A 20 13.32 6.14 -2.62
CA TRP A 20 13.18 7.52 -3.09
C TRP A 20 12.00 8.22 -2.39
N LEU A 21 10.83 7.57 -2.30
CA LEU A 21 9.67 8.14 -1.61
C LEU A 21 9.95 8.40 -0.13
N ALA A 22 10.55 7.42 0.56
CA ALA A 22 10.87 7.54 1.98
C ALA A 22 11.88 8.66 2.28
N GLU A 23 12.86 8.87 1.40
CA GLU A 23 13.93 9.85 1.60
C GLU A 23 13.54 11.27 1.15
N ASN A 24 12.68 11.40 0.13
CA ASN A 24 12.46 12.67 -0.57
C ASN A 24 11.05 13.25 -0.38
N THR A 25 10.18 12.59 0.39
CA THR A 25 8.81 13.05 0.62
C THR A 25 8.44 13.00 2.11
N ASP A 26 7.27 13.55 2.44
CA ASP A 26 6.63 13.47 3.76
C ASP A 26 5.44 12.50 3.77
N ILE A 27 5.28 11.68 2.72
CA ILE A 27 4.20 10.69 2.60
C ILE A 27 4.20 9.76 3.81
N LYS A 28 3.02 9.59 4.41
CA LYS A 28 2.79 8.74 5.59
C LYS A 28 2.04 7.45 5.29
N LEU A 29 1.39 7.37 4.14
CA LEU A 29 0.63 6.21 3.71
C LEU A 29 0.82 5.99 2.21
N VAL A 30 1.10 4.76 1.82
CA VAL A 30 1.14 4.32 0.42
C VAL A 30 0.12 3.20 0.26
N GLY A 31 -0.73 3.33 -0.75
CA GLY A 31 -1.76 2.35 -1.06
C GLY A 31 -1.68 1.82 -2.48
N LEU A 32 -1.99 0.54 -2.67
CA LEU A 32 -1.97 -0.13 -3.97
C LEU A 32 -3.22 -1.02 -4.14
N ASP A 33 -3.68 -1.18 -5.38
CA ASP A 33 -4.87 -1.96 -5.72
C ASP A 33 -4.60 -3.45 -5.99
N TYR A 34 -3.55 -3.99 -5.35
CA TYR A 34 -3.18 -5.40 -5.39
C TYR A 34 -2.77 -5.92 -4.01
N LEU A 35 -2.57 -7.24 -3.89
CA LEU A 35 -2.36 -7.94 -2.63
C LEU A 35 -0.97 -7.73 -1.98
N ASN A 36 -0.09 -6.94 -2.61
CA ASN A 36 1.22 -6.61 -2.09
C ASN A 36 1.65 -5.24 -2.62
N VAL A 37 2.26 -4.39 -1.79
CA VAL A 37 2.74 -3.07 -2.18
C VAL A 37 4.04 -3.15 -2.97
N ALA A 38 4.84 -4.19 -2.78
CA ALA A 38 6.11 -4.42 -3.44
C ALA A 38 5.93 -5.25 -4.72
N ALA A 39 6.83 -5.10 -5.69
CA ALA A 39 6.89 -6.02 -6.82
C ALA A 39 7.18 -7.45 -6.32
N TRP A 40 6.78 -8.45 -7.10
CA TRP A 40 6.86 -9.87 -6.70
C TRP A 40 8.27 -10.31 -6.27
N ASP A 41 9.30 -9.80 -6.93
CA ASP A 41 10.71 -10.09 -6.66
C ASP A 41 11.31 -9.26 -5.51
N GLU A 42 10.63 -8.21 -5.05
CA GLU A 42 11.10 -7.25 -4.06
C GLU A 42 10.25 -7.21 -2.78
N GLY A 43 9.43 -8.24 -2.56
CA GLY A 43 8.49 -8.36 -1.43
C GLY A 43 9.01 -7.82 -0.10
N VAL A 44 9.93 -8.56 0.53
CA VAL A 44 10.49 -8.22 1.84
C VAL A 44 11.38 -6.96 1.82
N PRO A 45 12.35 -6.82 0.89
CA PRO A 45 13.23 -5.64 0.88
C PRO A 45 12.50 -4.30 0.78
N THR A 46 11.46 -4.22 -0.05
CA THR A 46 10.65 -3.00 -0.20
C THR A 46 9.83 -2.68 1.05
N HIS A 47 9.27 -3.70 1.70
CA HIS A 47 8.56 -3.51 2.98
C HIS A 47 9.46 -2.91 4.06
N HIS A 48 10.68 -3.43 4.22
CA HIS A 48 11.63 -2.89 5.19
C HIS A 48 11.96 -1.43 4.92
N VAL A 49 12.12 -1.03 3.65
CA VAL A 49 12.38 0.37 3.31
C VAL A 49 11.24 1.29 3.76
N PHE A 50 9.99 0.90 3.56
CA PHE A 50 8.84 1.71 3.99
C PHE A 50 8.65 1.69 5.51
N LEU A 51 8.72 0.51 6.13
CA LEU A 51 8.37 0.31 7.54
C LEU A 51 9.48 0.75 8.49
N GLU A 52 10.74 0.41 8.24
CA GLU A 52 11.82 0.67 9.20
C GLU A 52 12.33 2.11 9.18
N ARG A 53 12.32 2.75 8.00
CA ARG A 53 12.97 4.08 7.86
C ARG A 53 12.07 5.24 8.25
N ARG A 54 10.77 5.13 7.97
CA ARG A 54 9.83 6.25 8.04
C ARG A 54 8.47 5.88 8.61
N GLU A 55 8.26 4.60 8.96
CA GLU A 55 6.97 4.07 9.41
C GLU A 55 5.84 4.43 8.44
N VAL A 56 6.10 4.33 7.13
CA VAL A 56 5.08 4.56 6.11
C VAL A 56 4.05 3.43 6.20
N ILE A 57 2.78 3.79 6.39
CA ILE A 57 1.67 2.85 6.47
C ILE A 57 1.42 2.26 5.08
N LEU A 58 1.40 0.93 5.00
CA LEU A 58 1.13 0.20 3.76
C LEU A 58 -0.35 -0.21 3.72
N LEU A 59 -1.02 0.10 2.61
CA LEU A 59 -2.43 -0.20 2.39
C LEU A 59 -2.61 -1.01 1.10
N GLU A 60 -2.81 -2.31 1.27
CA GLU A 60 -2.89 -3.27 0.17
C GLU A 60 -4.34 -3.69 -0.11
N GLY A 61 -4.59 -4.21 -1.31
CA GLY A 61 -5.87 -4.76 -1.71
C GLY A 61 -6.95 -3.71 -1.96
N LEU A 62 -6.57 -2.47 -2.31
CA LEU A 62 -7.54 -1.43 -2.65
C LEU A 62 -8.35 -1.80 -3.90
N LYS A 63 -9.59 -1.29 -3.97
CA LYS A 63 -10.44 -1.41 -5.15
C LYS A 63 -10.62 -0.02 -5.77
N LEU A 64 -9.73 0.33 -6.70
CA LEU A 64 -9.71 1.65 -7.34
C LEU A 64 -10.34 1.69 -8.74
N ASP A 65 -10.93 0.59 -9.20
CA ASP A 65 -11.58 0.53 -10.51
C ASP A 65 -12.69 1.61 -10.61
N GLY A 66 -12.59 2.48 -11.63
CA GLY A 66 -13.54 3.56 -11.86
C GLY A 66 -13.38 4.80 -10.96
N VAL A 67 -12.36 4.84 -10.09
CA VAL A 67 -12.05 6.04 -9.28
C VAL A 67 -11.23 7.02 -10.12
N PRO A 68 -11.71 8.24 -10.40
CA PRO A 68 -10.93 9.23 -11.14
C PRO A 68 -9.72 9.70 -10.33
N ALA A 69 -8.59 9.89 -11.01
CA ALA A 69 -7.41 10.50 -10.40
C ALA A 69 -7.74 11.88 -9.81
N GLY A 70 -7.20 12.18 -8.64
CA GLY A 70 -7.46 13.44 -7.94
C GLY A 70 -7.11 13.35 -6.45
N ILE A 71 -7.48 14.41 -5.73
CA ILE A 71 -7.28 14.52 -4.28
C ILE A 71 -8.55 14.08 -3.57
N TYR A 72 -8.39 13.22 -2.56
CA TYR A 72 -9.47 12.71 -1.72
C TYR A 72 -9.03 12.69 -0.26
N SER A 73 -9.99 12.81 0.64
CA SER A 73 -9.82 12.45 2.04
C SER A 73 -9.95 10.93 2.19
N VAL A 74 -8.85 10.27 2.55
CA VAL A 74 -8.82 8.83 2.80
C VAL A 74 -9.26 8.55 4.23
N HIS A 75 -10.26 7.68 4.40
CA HIS A 75 -10.62 7.12 5.70
C HIS A 75 -10.32 5.63 5.67
N CYS A 76 -9.29 5.22 6.41
CA CYS A 76 -8.79 3.86 6.43
C CYS A 76 -8.50 3.45 7.88
N LEU A 77 -9.55 3.08 8.60
CA LEU A 77 -9.48 2.80 10.04
C LEU A 77 -9.29 1.29 10.27
N PRO A 78 -8.11 0.83 10.73
CA PRO A 78 -7.92 -0.57 11.05
C PRO A 78 -8.74 -0.98 12.28
N LEU A 79 -9.09 -2.25 12.36
CA LEU A 79 -9.61 -2.84 13.57
C LEU A 79 -8.54 -2.79 14.67
N ARG A 80 -8.99 -2.67 15.92
CA ARG A 80 -8.09 -2.67 17.08
C ARG A 80 -7.69 -4.11 17.44
N LEU A 81 -6.72 -4.67 16.71
CA LEU A 81 -6.19 -6.02 16.91
C LEU A 81 -4.85 -5.96 17.66
N ILE A 82 -4.84 -6.43 18.91
CA ILE A 82 -3.62 -6.40 19.75
C ILE A 82 -2.68 -7.52 19.32
N GLY A 83 -1.42 -7.18 19.05
CA GLY A 83 -0.36 -8.14 18.69
C GLY A 83 -0.41 -8.62 17.24
N ALA A 84 -1.27 -8.05 16.40
CA ALA A 84 -1.33 -8.35 14.97
C ALA A 84 -0.25 -7.59 14.18
N ASP A 85 0.18 -8.18 13.07
CA ASP A 85 1.10 -7.65 12.08
C ASP A 85 0.40 -6.74 11.04
N GLY A 86 -0.92 -6.80 10.98
CA GLY A 86 -1.76 -5.93 10.17
C GLY A 86 -3.23 -6.02 10.60
N SER A 87 -4.09 -5.27 9.90
CA SER A 87 -5.53 -5.35 10.12
C SER A 87 -6.29 -5.15 8.82
N PRO A 88 -7.37 -5.91 8.57
CA PRO A 88 -8.33 -5.54 7.55
C PRO A 88 -8.97 -4.19 7.89
N THR A 89 -9.44 -3.50 6.86
CA THR A 89 -10.01 -2.16 6.96
C THR A 89 -11.06 -1.97 5.89
N ARG A 90 -12.06 -1.12 6.17
CA ARG A 90 -12.93 -0.56 5.14
C ARG A 90 -12.36 0.80 4.74
N CYS A 91 -11.49 0.79 3.74
CA CYS A 91 -10.96 2.04 3.18
C CYS A 91 -12.02 2.71 2.28
N ILE A 92 -12.26 4.00 2.49
CA ILE A 92 -13.14 4.83 1.66
C ILE A 92 -12.47 6.14 1.29
N LEU A 93 -12.87 6.67 0.13
CA LEU A 93 -12.44 7.96 -0.37
C LEU A 93 -13.62 8.94 -0.31
N ILE A 94 -13.39 10.13 0.23
CA ILE A 94 -14.37 11.23 0.29
C ILE A 94 -13.77 12.41 -0.46
N LYS A 95 -14.55 13.08 -1.31
CA LYS A 95 -14.15 14.34 -1.96
C LYS A 95 -14.31 15.51 -1.01
#